data_AF-A0AA43AI80-F1
#
_entry.id   AF-A0AA43AI80-F1
#
_cell.length_a   1.000
_cell.length_b   1.000
_cell.length_c   1.000
_cell.angle_alpha   90.00
_cell.angle_beta   90.00
_cell.angle_gamma   90.00
#
_symmetry.space_group_name_H-M   'P 1'
#
loop_
_entity.id
_entity.type
_entity.pdbx_description
1 polymer ?
#
loop_
_entity_poly.entity_id
_entity_poly.type
_entity_poly.pdbx_seq_one_letter_code
_entity_poly.pdbx_strand_id
1 'polypeptide(L)' 'MHYQDSEFKRRVAERCGSLAVLCNDDKLESLASYPFLHAADLDYLICTRQDPVLVKTFEGEGCTVITAG' A
#
# COMPACT_ATOMS: atom_id res chain seq x y z
N MET A 1 -10.10 18.71 4.87
CA MET A 1 -9.07 18.86 3.82
C MET A 1 -8.51 17.48 3.39
N HIS A 2 -9.36 16.53 3.00
CA HIS A 2 -8.91 15.17 2.61
C HIS A 2 -9.11 14.87 1.12
N TYR A 3 -9.97 15.64 0.44
CA TYR A 3 -10.30 15.45 -0.97
C TYR A 3 -9.13 15.78 -1.93
N GLN A 4 -8.34 16.81 -1.62
CA GLN A 4 -7.19 17.19 -2.46
C GLN A 4 -6.07 16.14 -2.39
N ASP A 5 -5.85 15.55 -1.21
CA ASP A 5 -4.83 14.53 -1.00
C ASP A 5 -5.20 13.20 -1.68
N SER A 6 -6.47 12.80 -1.65
CA SER A 6 -6.94 11.59 -2.36
C SER A 6 -6.86 11.73 -3.88
N GLU A 7 -7.26 12.87 -4.44
CA GLU A 7 -7.17 13.11 -5.90
C GLU A 7 -5.71 13.22 -6.37
N PHE A 8 -4.85 13.82 -5.56
CA PHE A 8 -3.41 13.84 -5.81
C PHE A 8 -2.83 12.43 -5.85
N LYS A 9 -3.10 11.62 -4.82
CA LYS A 9 -2.63 10.23 -4.75
C LYS A 9 -3.16 9.37 -5.89
N ARG A 10 -4.43 9.54 -6.29
CA ARG A 10 -5.00 8.84 -7.45
C ARG A 10 -4.22 9.17 -8.72
N ARG A 11 -4.00 10.45 -9.00
CA ARG A 11 -3.25 10.89 -10.20
C ARG A 11 -1.79 10.43 -10.21
N VAL A 12 -1.16 10.33 -9.04
CA VAL A 12 0.20 9.80 -8.91
C VAL A 12 0.21 8.30 -9.21
N ALA A 13 -0.74 7.54 -8.64
CA ALA A 13 -0.87 6.10 -8.90
C ALA A 13 -1.14 5.80 -10.39
N GLU A 14 -2.00 6.58 -11.06
CA GLU A 14 -2.31 6.42 -12.48
C GLU A 14 -1.11 6.70 -13.42
N ARG A 15 -0.06 7.38 -12.94
CA ARG A 15 1.05 7.85 -13.78
C ARG A 15 2.42 7.32 -13.36
N CYS A 16 2.51 6.63 -12.24
CA CYS A 16 3.77 6.07 -11.78
C CYS A 16 4.12 4.81 -12.58
N GLY A 17 5.41 4.63 -12.88
CA GLY A 17 5.91 3.36 -13.45
C GLY A 17 6.03 2.25 -12.42
N SER A 18 6.08 2.59 -11.13
CA SER A 18 6.01 1.65 -10.03
C SER A 18 5.51 2.33 -8.76
N LEU A 19 4.81 1.58 -7.91
CA LEU A 19 4.18 2.06 -6.68
C LEU A 19 4.67 1.29 -5.46
N ALA A 20 5.17 2.04 -4.48
CA ALA A 20 5.56 1.52 -3.17
C ALA A 20 4.71 2.17 -2.06
N VAL A 21 4.10 1.36 -1.22
CA VAL A 21 3.30 1.83 -0.07
C VAL A 21 4.03 1.50 1.22
N LEU A 22 4.25 2.53 2.05
CA LEU A 22 4.76 2.38 3.40
C LEU A 22 3.59 2.25 4.38
N CYS A 23 3.49 1.09 5.02
CA CYS A 23 2.53 0.79 6.07
C CYS A 23 3.26 0.77 7.43
N ASN A 24 2.95 1.75 8.27
CA ASN A 24 3.46 1.89 9.63
C ASN A 24 2.37 1.39 10.60
N ASP A 25 2.75 0.90 11.78
CA ASP A 25 1.82 0.32 12.77
C ASP A 25 0.70 1.30 13.19
N ASP A 26 0.96 2.61 13.23
CA ASP A 26 -0.05 3.66 13.52
C ASP A 26 -1.14 3.78 12.44
N LYS A 27 -0.96 3.13 11.29
CA LYS A 27 -1.88 3.16 10.15
C LYS A 27 -2.53 1.81 9.86
N LEU A 28 -2.41 0.81 10.73
CA LEU A 28 -3.14 -0.45 10.59
C LEU A 28 -4.66 -0.27 10.79
N GLU A 29 -5.07 0.58 11.75
CA GLU A 29 -6.49 0.95 11.98
C GLU A 29 -7.05 1.86 10.88
N SER A 30 -6.16 2.57 10.19
CA SER A 30 -6.44 3.40 9.04
C SER A 30 -5.68 2.82 7.85
N LEU A 31 -5.99 1.57 7.49
CA LEU A 31 -5.97 1.17 6.08
C LEU A 31 -6.79 2.23 5.37
N ALA A 32 -6.10 3.30 4.98
CA ALA A 32 -6.66 4.46 4.34
C ALA A 32 -7.28 3.84 3.11
N SER A 33 -8.59 3.66 3.18
CA SER A 33 -9.33 2.91 2.19
C SER A 33 -9.32 3.84 0.99
N TYR A 34 -8.26 3.76 0.21
CA TYR A 34 -8.15 4.37 -1.08
C TYR A 34 -8.94 3.41 -1.97
N PRO A 35 -10.23 3.68 -2.23
CA PRO A 35 -11.03 2.78 -3.07
C PRO A 35 -10.48 2.68 -4.50
N PHE A 36 -9.54 3.57 -4.85
CA PHE A 36 -8.84 3.62 -6.12
C PHE A 36 -7.52 2.84 -6.15
N LEU A 37 -7.09 2.23 -5.04
CA LEU A 37 -5.80 1.55 -4.95
C LEU A 37 -6.00 0.12 -4.44
N HIS A 38 -6.06 -0.83 -5.36
CA HIS A 38 -6.19 -2.24 -5.03
C HIS A 38 -4.82 -2.84 -4.69
N ALA A 39 -4.82 -3.93 -3.92
CA ALA A 39 -3.60 -4.64 -3.57
C ALA A 39 -2.81 -5.12 -4.81
N ALA A 40 -3.51 -5.49 -5.88
CA ALA A 40 -2.94 -5.88 -7.16
C ALA A 40 -2.25 -4.74 -7.91
N ASP A 41 -2.52 -3.47 -7.56
CA ASP A 41 -1.90 -2.31 -8.18
C ASP A 41 -0.58 -1.93 -7.47
N LEU A 42 -0.17 -2.67 -6.44
CA LEU A 42 1.01 -2.40 -5.64
C LEU A 42 2.18 -3.29 -6.08
N ASP A 43 3.30 -2.67 -6.44
CA ASP A 43 4.53 -3.42 -6.70
C ASP A 43 5.27 -3.74 -5.40
N TYR A 44 5.25 -2.80 -4.45
CA TYR A 44 5.97 -2.94 -3.18
C TYR A 44 5.13 -2.51 -1.99
N LEU A 45 5.11 -3.36 -0.96
CA LEU A 45 4.55 -3.05 0.34
C LEU A 45 5.68 -3.05 1.38
N ILE A 46 5.96 -1.90 1.98
CA ILE A 46 6.99 -1.75 3.01
C ILE A 46 6.29 -1.72 4.37
N CYS A 47 6.53 -2.72 5.20
CA CYS A 47 5.91 -2.85 6.52
C CYS A 47 6.97 -2.93 7.62
N THR A 48 6.69 -2.35 8.78
CA THR A 48 7.52 -2.52 10.00
C THR A 48 7.25 -3.86 10.68
N ARG A 49 6.07 -4.43 10.50
CA ARG A 49 5.65 -5.69 11.14
C ARG A 49 5.68 -6.85 10.16
N GLN A 50 6.33 -7.94 10.56
CA GLN A 50 6.19 -9.25 9.91
C GLN A 50 4.87 -9.90 10.35
N ASP A 51 3.78 -9.57 9.66
CA ASP A 51 2.54 -10.32 9.76
C ASP A 51 2.46 -11.34 8.60
N PRO A 52 2.57 -12.65 8.89
CA PRO A 52 2.60 -13.69 7.86
C PRO A 52 1.31 -13.78 7.05
N VAL A 53 0.17 -13.31 7.58
CA VAL A 53 -1.11 -13.28 6.85
C VAL A 53 -1.10 -12.16 5.82
N LEU A 54 -0.62 -10.98 6.20
CA LEU A 54 -0.45 -9.84 5.29
C LEU A 54 0.55 -10.17 4.19
N VAL A 55 1.72 -10.69 4.54
CA VAL A 55 2.77 -11.07 3.59
C VAL A 55 2.19 -12.03 2.54
N LYS A 56 1.56 -13.12 2.98
CA LYS A 56 0.99 -14.12 2.07
C LYS A 56 -0.13 -13.55 1.18
N THR A 57 -0.92 -12.61 1.69
CA THR A 57 -2.02 -11.99 0.93
C THR A 57 -1.46 -11.12 -0.19
N PHE A 58 -0.51 -10.23 0.12
CA PHE A 58 0.07 -9.31 -0.87
C PHE A 58 1.01 -10.01 -1.85
N GLU A 59 1.79 -11.00 -1.41
CA GLU A 59 2.58 -11.84 -2.33
C GLU A 59 1.69 -12.62 -3.30
N GLY A 60 0.51 -13.06 -2.85
CA GLY A 60 -0.49 -13.73 -3.70
C GLY A 60 -1.07 -12.83 -4.80
N GLU A 61 -1.07 -11.51 -4.59
CA GLU A 61 -1.50 -10.49 -5.55
C GLU A 61 -0.34 -9.98 -6.44
N GLY A 62 0.87 -10.53 -6.28
CA GLY A 62 2.06 -10.14 -7.06
C GLY A 62 2.84 -8.96 -6.46
N CYS A 63 2.49 -8.52 -5.25
CA CYS A 63 3.17 -7.44 -4.55
C CYS A 63 4.39 -7.97 -3.77
N THR A 64 5.53 -7.27 -3.87
CA THR A 64 6.73 -7.60 -3.09
C THR A 64 6.65 -6.97 -1.70
N VAL A 65 6.62 -7.80 -0.66
CA VAL A 65 6.56 -7.33 0.72
C VAL A 65 7.96 -7.19 1.30
N ILE A 66 8.33 -5.97 1.71
CA ILE A 66 9.60 -5.64 2.33
C ILE A 66 9.34 -5.35 3.81
N THR A 67 9.91 -6.18 4.69
CA THR A 67 9.82 -5.97 6.14
C THR A 67 11.14 -5.49 6.71
N ALA A 68 11.13 -4.39 7.45
CA ALA A 68 12.26 -4.01 8.31
C ALA A 68 12.16 -4.85 9.60
N GLY A 69 13.13 -5.73 9.82
CA GLY A 69 13.21 -6.58 11.02
C GLY A 69 13.60 -5.83 12.28
#